data_AF-A0A0V7Z1J1-F1
#
_entry.id   AF-A0A0V7Z1J1-F1
#
_cell.length_a   1.000
_cell.length_b   1.000
_cell.length_c   1.000
_cell.angle_alpha   90.00
_cell.angle_beta   90.00
_cell.angle_gamma   90.00
#
_symmetry.space_group_name_H-M   'P 1'
#
loop_
_entity.id
_entity.type
_entity.pdbx_description
1 polymer ?
#
loop_
_entity_poly.entity_id
_entity_poly.type
_entity_poly.pdbx_seq_one_letter_code
_entity_poly.pdbx_strand_id
1 'polypeptide(L)'
;MALSEPVHAIRRLGTAAQIDALALAKQAIDSYLDGYGRPDDRAIALDILLRDLARLRFLEPDLDGFIGAVECYIDLLYRDLSRRAA
;
A
#
# COMPACT_ATOMS: atom_id res chain seq x y z
N MET A 1 -0.83 -18.45 0.75
CA MET A 1 -1.55 -17.18 0.56
C MET A 1 -0.73 -16.30 -0.36
N ALA A 2 -1.28 -16.00 -1.54
CA ALA A 2 -0.72 -15.08 -2.52
C ALA A 2 -0.75 -13.64 -1.96
N LEU A 3 0.15 -12.78 -2.43
CA LEU A 3 0.14 -11.35 -2.08
C LEU A 3 -1.07 -10.69 -2.77
N SER A 4 -1.62 -9.65 -2.16
CA SER A 4 -2.64 -8.82 -2.81
C SER A 4 -2.12 -8.17 -4.10
N GLU A 5 -3.01 -7.94 -5.06
CA GLU A 5 -2.69 -7.37 -6.38
C GLU A 5 -1.88 -6.05 -6.31
N PRO A 6 -2.17 -5.12 -5.37
CA PRO A 6 -1.37 -3.90 -5.22
C PRO A 6 0.06 -4.19 -4.77
N VAL A 7 0.28 -5.18 -3.89
CA VAL A 7 1.62 -5.54 -3.42
C VAL A 7 2.44 -6.20 -4.52
N HIS A 8 1.81 -6.94 -5.43
CA HIS A 8 2.45 -7.41 -6.66
C HIS A 8 2.89 -6.26 -7.59
N ALA A 9 2.10 -5.18 -7.68
CA ALA A 9 2.47 -3.98 -8.43
C ALA A 9 3.64 -3.23 -7.75
N ILE A 10 3.54 -3.00 -6.44
CA ILE A 10 4.57 -2.33 -5.62
C ILE A 10 5.91 -3.04 -5.74
N ARG A 11 5.92 -4.38 -5.62
CA ARG A 11 7.12 -5.19 -5.81
C ARG A 11 7.76 -4.98 -7.19
N ARG A 12 6.96 -5.06 -8.27
CA ARG A 12 7.46 -4.85 -9.65
C ARG A 12 8.04 -3.45 -9.85
N LEU A 13 7.40 -2.43 -9.28
CA LEU A 13 7.83 -1.03 -9.39
C LEU A 13 9.13 -0.79 -8.62
N GLY A 14 9.26 -1.36 -7.41
CA GLY A 14 10.47 -1.30 -6.60
C GLY A 14 11.68 -1.92 -7.28
N THR A 15 11.51 -3.06 -7.96
CA THR A 15 12.59 -3.74 -8.69
C THR A 15 12.99 -3.06 -9.99
N ALA A 16 12.11 -2.25 -10.59
CA ALA A 16 12.34 -1.66 -11.91
C ALA A 16 13.11 -0.33 -11.89
N ALA A 17 13.44 0.21 -10.70
CA ALA A 17 14.09 1.52 -10.53
C ALA A 17 13.44 2.63 -11.39
N GLN A 18 12.11 2.59 -11.55
CA GLN A 18 11.40 3.59 -12.33
C GLN A 18 11.38 4.92 -11.57
N ILE A 19 11.77 5.98 -12.27
CA ILE A 19 11.44 7.36 -11.87
C ILE A 19 9.91 7.38 -11.69
N ASP A 20 9.45 7.86 -10.53
CA ASP A 20 8.04 7.89 -10.09
C ASP A 20 7.41 6.57 -9.61
N ALA A 21 8.20 5.52 -9.32
CA ALA A 21 7.69 4.26 -8.74
C ALA A 21 6.80 4.47 -7.50
N LEU A 22 7.12 5.46 -6.65
CA LEU A 22 6.32 5.78 -5.46
C LEU A 22 4.98 6.43 -5.81
N ALA A 23 4.93 7.29 -6.83
CA ALA A 23 3.68 7.90 -7.28
C ALA A 23 2.74 6.85 -7.87
N LEU A 24 3.28 5.91 -8.65
CA LEU A 24 2.52 4.79 -9.21
C LEU A 24 2.02 3.84 -8.11
N ALA A 25 2.83 3.57 -7.08
CA ALA A 25 2.41 2.77 -5.93
C ALA A 25 1.23 3.42 -5.17
N LYS A 26 1.30 4.75 -4.95
CA LYS A 26 0.21 5.51 -4.33
C LYS A 26 -1.07 5.43 -5.16
N GLN A 27 -0.97 5.67 -6.47
CA GLN A 27 -2.11 5.57 -7.39
C GLN A 27 -2.75 4.16 -7.40
N ALA A 28 -1.93 3.11 -7.34
CA ALA A 28 -2.42 1.73 -7.27
C ALA A 28 -3.18 1.47 -5.96
N ILE A 29 -2.69 2.00 -4.83
CA ILE A 29 -3.38 1.92 -3.53
C ILE A 29 -4.70 2.68 -3.58
N ASP A 30 -4.71 3.90 -4.11
CA ASP A 30 -5.94 4.71 -4.23
C ASP A 30 -6.99 3.99 -5.09
N SER A 31 -6.58 3.45 -6.24
CA SER A 31 -7.45 2.70 -7.14
C SER A 31 -8.01 1.43 -6.47
N TYR A 32 -7.19 0.75 -5.67
CA TYR A 32 -7.63 -0.41 -4.89
C TYR A 32 -8.67 -0.01 -3.83
N LEU A 33 -8.47 1.11 -3.14
CA LEU A 33 -9.40 1.61 -2.12
C LEU A 33 -10.70 2.17 -2.71
N ASP A 34 -10.67 2.74 -3.90
CA ASP A 34 -11.87 3.19 -4.61
C ASP A 34 -12.82 2.04 -4.93
N GLY A 35 -12.31 0.80 -5.03
CA GLY A 35 -13.12 -0.42 -5.12
C GLY A 35 -13.96 -0.70 -3.86
N TYR A 36 -13.65 -0.08 -2.72
CA TYR A 36 -14.37 -0.25 -1.46
C TYR A 36 -15.28 0.97 -1.20
N GLY A 37 -16.59 0.73 -1.10
CA GLY A 37 -17.58 1.79 -0.95
C GLY A 37 -17.74 2.32 0.48
N ARG A 38 -17.38 1.53 1.51
CA ARG A 38 -17.54 1.91 2.92
C ARG A 38 -16.19 2.29 3.55
N PRO A 39 -16.16 3.28 4.47
CA PRO A 39 -14.96 3.64 5.20
C PRO A 39 -14.34 2.48 5.98
N ASP A 40 -15.16 1.65 6.62
CA ASP A 40 -14.70 0.50 7.41
C ASP A 40 -14.04 -0.57 6.52
N ASP A 41 -14.61 -0.83 5.34
CA ASP A 41 -14.05 -1.78 4.38
C ASP A 41 -12.69 -1.29 3.85
N ARG A 42 -12.54 0.04 3.65
CA ARG A 42 -11.27 0.67 3.28
C ARG A 42 -10.22 0.53 4.38
N ALA A 43 -10.60 0.69 5.64
CA ALA A 43 -9.70 0.49 6.77
C ALA A 43 -9.20 -0.97 6.81
N ILE A 44 -10.09 -1.96 6.64
CA ILE A 44 -9.70 -3.38 6.58
C ILE A 44 -8.77 -3.65 5.39
N ALA A 45 -9.05 -3.05 4.22
CA ALA A 45 -8.22 -3.20 3.04
C ALA A 45 -6.79 -2.66 3.25
N LEU A 46 -6.65 -1.53 3.95
CA LEU A 46 -5.35 -0.98 4.33
C LEU A 46 -4.59 -1.90 5.31
N ASP A 47 -5.27 -2.55 6.25
CA ASP A 47 -4.64 -3.47 7.22
C ASP A 47 -4.04 -4.69 6.51
N ILE A 48 -4.77 -5.20 5.50
CA ILE A 48 -4.31 -6.29 4.64
C ILE A 48 -3.07 -5.85 3.85
N LEU A 49 -3.08 -4.64 3.28
CA LEU A 49 -1.93 -4.10 2.56
C LEU A 49 -0.70 -3.97 3.45
N LEU A 50 -0.83 -3.44 4.67
CA LEU A 50 0.29 -3.34 5.62
C LEU A 50 0.86 -4.72 5.96
N ARG A 51 0.01 -5.72 6.18
CA ARG A 51 0.45 -7.11 6.41
C ARG A 51 1.22 -7.69 5.22
N ASP A 52 0.72 -7.47 4.00
CA ASP A 52 1.37 -7.97 2.79
C ASP A 52 2.68 -7.21 2.49
N LEU A 53 2.76 -5.92 2.80
CA LEU A 53 3.98 -5.11 2.71
C LEU A 53 5.05 -5.57 3.70
N ALA A 54 4.66 -5.80 4.96
CA ALA A 54 5.57 -6.36 5.96
C ALA A 54 6.12 -7.72 5.52
N ARG A 55 5.28 -8.53 4.85
CA ARG A 55 5.71 -9.80 4.26
C ARG A 55 6.64 -9.60 3.07
N LEU A 56 6.37 -8.63 2.20
CA LEU A 56 7.23 -8.28 1.08
C LEU A 56 8.60 -7.80 1.57
N ARG A 57 8.64 -6.97 2.61
CA ARG A 57 9.88 -6.50 3.27
C ARG A 57 10.72 -7.66 3.80
N PHE A 58 10.10 -8.71 4.32
CA PHE A 58 10.82 -9.92 4.74
C PHE A 58 11.41 -10.70 3.56
N LEU A 59 10.72 -10.71 2.41
CA LEU A 59 11.16 -11.42 1.21
C LEU A 59 12.21 -10.66 0.40
N GLU A 60 12.09 -9.34 0.34
CA GLU A 60 12.93 -8.44 -0.47
C GLU A 60 13.37 -7.24 0.39
N PRO A 61 14.35 -7.44 1.30
CA PRO A 61 14.83 -6.39 2.19
C PRO A 61 15.49 -5.21 1.45
N ASP A 62 15.93 -5.42 0.20
CA ASP A 62 16.48 -4.35 -0.65
C ASP A 62 15.44 -3.27 -0.98
N LEU A 63 14.15 -3.59 -0.85
CA LEU A 63 13.05 -2.66 -1.06
C LEU A 63 12.62 -1.93 0.23
N ASP A 64 13.29 -2.13 1.37
CA ASP A 64 12.85 -1.62 2.68
C ASP A 64 12.57 -0.11 2.67
N GLY A 65 13.47 0.69 2.08
CA GLY A 65 13.28 2.13 1.97
C GLY A 65 12.06 2.53 1.12
N PHE A 66 11.77 1.77 0.07
CA PHE A 66 10.60 1.98 -0.78
C PHE A 66 9.31 1.56 -0.05
N ILE A 67 9.34 0.40 0.61
CA ILE A 67 8.21 -0.11 1.40
C ILE A 67 7.87 0.86 2.53
N GLY A 68 8.87 1.37 3.27
CA GLY A 68 8.64 2.35 4.34
C GLY A 68 7.98 3.65 3.84
N ALA A 69 8.31 4.11 2.62
CA ALA A 69 7.65 5.27 2.03
C ALA A 69 6.18 4.99 1.67
N VAL A 70 5.86 3.76 1.24
CA VAL A 70 4.49 3.32 0.97
C VAL A 70 3.70 3.15 2.27
N GLU A 71 4.29 2.56 3.31
CA GLU A 71 3.67 2.42 4.63
C GLU A 71 3.30 3.78 5.23
N CYS A 72 4.21 4.77 5.13
CA CYS A 72 3.93 6.15 5.56
C CYS A 72 2.74 6.78 4.80
N TYR A 73 2.57 6.45 3.52
CA TYR A 73 1.39 6.90 2.77
C TYR A 73 0.09 6.24 3.27
N ILE A 74 0.13 4.94 3.54
CA ILE A 74 -1.01 4.20 4.10
C ILE A 74 -1.41 4.78 5.47
N ASP A 75 -0.45 5.12 6.32
CA ASP A 75 -0.72 5.78 7.62
C ASP A 75 -1.44 7.12 7.45
N LEU A 76 -1.11 7.89 6.42
CA LEU A 76 -1.82 9.14 6.11
C LEU A 76 -3.27 8.88 5.69
N LEU A 77 -3.50 7.82 4.89
CA LEU A 77 -4.84 7.42 4.48
C LEU A 77 -5.68 6.96 5.68
N TYR A 78 -5.10 6.18 6.60
CA TYR A 78 -5.77 5.81 7.84
C TYR A 78 -6.21 7.02 8.65
N ARG A 79 -5.32 7.99 8.85
CA ARG A 79 -5.64 9.22 9.58
C ARG A 79 -6.76 10.01 8.91
N ASP A 80 -6.78 10.05 7.58
CA ASP A 80 -7.85 10.73 6.84
C ASP A 80 -9.19 10.00 6.96
N LEU A 81 -9.20 8.67 6.86
CA LEU A 81 -10.39 7.85 7.08
C LEU A 81 -10.93 8.02 8.51
N SER A 82 -10.07 7.96 9.52
CA SER A 82 -10.47 8.19 10.92
C SER A 82 -11.03 9.59 11.15
N ARG A 83 -10.48 10.62 10.47
CA ARG A 83 -11.00 11.99 10.55
C ARG A 83 -12.38 12.11 9.92
N ARG A 84 -12.65 11.44 8.79
CA ARG A 84 -13.96 11.47 8.11
C ARG A 84 -15.04 10.66 8.83
N ALA A 85 -14.66 9.72 9.68
CA ALA A 85 -15.57 8.89 10.46
C ALA A 85 -16.01 9.52 11.79
N ALA A 86 -15.38 10.62 12.22
CA ALA A 86 -15.68 11.38 13.43
C ALA A 86 -16.62 12.56 13.15
#